data_AF-A0A9X0C2H6-F1
#
_entry.id   AF-A0A9X0C2H6-F1
#
_cell.length_a   1.000
_cell.length_b   1.000
_cell.length_c   1.000
_cell.angle_alpha   90.00
_cell.angle_beta   90.00
_cell.angle_gamma   90.00
#
_symmetry.space_group_name_H-M   'P 1'
#
loop_
_entity.id
_entity.type
_entity.pdbx_description
1 polymer ?
#
loop_
_entity_poly.entity_id
_entity_poly.type
_entity_poly.pdbx_seq_one_letter_code
_entity_poly.pdbx_strand_id
1 'polypeptide(L)'
;MRKTYRHHAGLLTLSAAQSRDLCTSVDPTYRTDDPPARRKRFERFLSIVSLQRLSKAHDSSYPVSHSSESSVMARDVVKAAQSASHVMKVSQKYTVRSTGVWERIRRLLAIEPDRSSGIPLNSQFRLPSPGSLPPLAYEDPVTTPAGDIADNPYWKRDMRRSYPKLSTVSQADAVSLLTVGSQAAPKDEVLQIGEAGAKQLVEVQQEGQERGLAALFEKDQKSIQGVLGANGLPPTPANINTVSQAARSKYEIDSEHGYPEV
;
A
#
# COMPACT_ATOMS: atom_id res chain seq x y z
N MET A 1 -47.92 -34.96 12.84
CA MET A 1 -48.59 -35.57 11.66
C MET A 1 -47.53 -35.96 10.64
N ARG A 2 -47.35 -37.26 10.42
CA ARG A 2 -46.40 -37.82 9.45
C ARG A 2 -46.98 -37.69 8.03
N LYS A 3 -46.17 -37.25 7.07
CA LYS A 3 -46.42 -37.46 5.63
C LYS A 3 -45.22 -38.20 5.05
N THR A 4 -45.52 -39.36 4.49
CA THR A 4 -44.65 -40.27 3.73
C THR A 4 -44.67 -39.92 2.23
N TYR A 5 -43.84 -40.65 1.46
CA TYR A 5 -43.73 -40.77 -0.01
C TYR A 5 -42.65 -39.90 -0.68
N ARG A 6 -41.82 -40.38 -1.62
CA ARG A 6 -41.56 -41.71 -2.22
C ARG A 6 -40.23 -41.59 -3.00
N HIS A 7 -39.43 -42.66 -3.03
CA HIS A 7 -38.26 -42.79 -3.92
C HIS A 7 -38.69 -42.91 -5.39
N HIS A 8 -37.96 -42.28 -6.30
CA HIS A 8 -37.85 -42.70 -7.70
C HIS A 8 -36.37 -42.73 -8.10
N ALA A 9 -35.88 -43.94 -8.32
CA ALA A 9 -34.63 -44.23 -9.01
C ALA A 9 -34.88 -44.18 -10.53
N GLY A 10 -34.01 -43.49 -11.25
CA GLY A 10 -33.96 -43.48 -12.71
C GLY A 10 -32.55 -43.80 -13.16
N LEU A 11 -32.34 -45.03 -13.60
CA LEU A 11 -31.17 -45.48 -14.35
C LEU A 11 -31.16 -44.82 -15.73
N LEU A 12 -30.05 -44.18 -16.10
CA LEU A 12 -29.67 -43.99 -17.50
C LEU A 12 -28.17 -44.27 -17.65
N THR A 13 -27.89 -45.40 -18.27
CA THR A 13 -26.62 -45.83 -18.85
C THR A 13 -26.44 -45.19 -20.25
N LEU A 14 -25.26 -44.65 -20.56
CA LEU A 14 -24.72 -44.44 -21.92
C LEU A 14 -23.22 -44.11 -21.74
N SER A 15 -22.34 -45.09 -21.96
CA SER A 15 -21.54 -45.32 -23.18
C SER A 15 -20.23 -44.55 -23.19
N ALA A 16 -19.14 -45.32 -23.09
CA ALA A 16 -17.77 -44.90 -23.27
C ALA A 16 -17.50 -44.44 -24.71
N ALA A 17 -16.71 -43.37 -24.86
CA ALA A 17 -15.88 -43.19 -26.04
C ALA A 17 -14.61 -42.44 -25.64
N GLN A 18 -13.52 -43.10 -25.95
CA GLN A 18 -12.14 -42.80 -25.66
C GLN A 18 -11.57 -42.10 -26.89
N SER A 19 -10.93 -40.94 -26.74
CA SER A 19 -9.98 -40.46 -27.74
C SER A 19 -8.83 -39.77 -27.04
N ARG A 20 -7.65 -40.37 -27.23
CA ARG A 20 -6.34 -39.88 -26.84
C ARG A 20 -5.81 -38.90 -27.89
N ASP A 21 -4.79 -38.17 -27.46
CA ASP A 21 -3.69 -37.59 -28.23
C ASP A 21 -3.98 -36.40 -29.14
N LEU A 22 -3.45 -35.24 -28.75
CA LEU A 22 -2.45 -34.52 -29.54
C LEU A 22 -1.76 -33.46 -28.68
N CYS A 23 -0.52 -33.79 -28.33
CA CYS A 23 0.49 -32.88 -27.83
C CYS A 23 1.13 -32.18 -29.04
N THR A 24 1.12 -30.85 -29.10
CA THR A 24 2.06 -30.09 -29.93
C THR A 24 2.50 -28.84 -29.19
N SER A 25 3.78 -28.86 -28.82
CA SER A 25 4.63 -27.77 -28.35
C SER A 25 4.92 -26.75 -29.44
N VAL A 26 4.83 -25.44 -29.16
CA VAL A 26 5.67 -24.39 -29.77
C VAL A 26 5.88 -23.24 -28.76
N ASP A 27 7.11 -22.75 -28.75
CA ASP A 27 7.82 -21.98 -27.72
C ASP A 27 7.44 -20.49 -27.49
N PRO A 28 7.99 -19.88 -26.41
CA PRO A 28 7.68 -18.53 -25.93
C PRO A 28 8.80 -17.51 -26.23
N THR A 29 8.53 -16.42 -26.96
CA THR A 29 9.44 -15.26 -26.99
C THR A 29 8.70 -13.97 -27.32
N TYR A 30 8.64 -13.02 -26.38
CA TYR A 30 8.98 -11.62 -26.69
C TYR A 30 9.30 -10.84 -25.40
N ARG A 31 10.60 -10.62 -25.20
CA ARG A 31 11.20 -9.61 -24.32
C ARG A 31 12.24 -8.91 -25.17
N THR A 32 12.01 -7.65 -25.51
CA THR A 32 13.07 -6.73 -25.95
C THR A 32 12.72 -5.32 -25.50
N ASP A 33 13.47 -4.87 -24.50
CA ASP A 33 13.67 -3.47 -24.16
C ASP A 33 14.55 -2.81 -25.23
N ASP A 34 14.27 -1.56 -25.63
CA ASP A 34 15.30 -0.57 -25.98
C ASP A 34 14.74 0.87 -26.06
N PRO A 35 15.35 1.86 -25.37
CA PRO A 35 15.03 3.28 -25.53
C PRO A 35 16.21 4.13 -26.06
N PRO A 36 15.96 5.11 -26.94
CA PRO A 36 16.86 6.28 -27.03
C PRO A 36 16.08 7.61 -27.05
N ALA A 37 15.41 7.97 -25.96
CA ALA A 37 14.76 9.29 -25.83
C ALA A 37 15.15 10.08 -24.56
N ARG A 38 15.91 9.48 -23.63
CA ARG A 38 16.20 10.09 -22.31
C ARG A 38 17.48 10.92 -22.22
N ARG A 39 18.38 10.87 -23.20
CA ARG A 39 19.68 11.56 -23.13
C ARG A 39 19.63 13.07 -23.41
N LYS A 40 18.63 13.57 -24.14
CA LYS A 40 18.58 15.01 -24.51
C LYS A 40 18.02 15.93 -23.43
N ARG A 41 17.44 15.40 -22.34
CA ARG A 41 16.79 16.21 -21.31
C ARG A 41 17.69 16.54 -20.11
N PHE A 42 18.83 15.85 -19.96
CA PHE A 42 19.75 16.04 -18.83
C PHE A 42 20.73 17.20 -19.04
N GLU A 43 21.19 17.43 -20.28
CA GLU A 43 22.13 18.51 -20.62
C GLU A 43 21.54 19.93 -20.40
N ARG A 44 20.23 20.11 -20.61
CA ARG A 44 19.57 21.41 -20.35
C ARG A 44 19.42 21.75 -18.88
N PHE A 45 19.43 20.77 -17.98
CA PHE A 45 19.23 21.00 -16.55
C PHE A 45 20.51 21.48 -15.85
N LEU A 46 21.68 21.00 -16.31
CA LEU A 46 22.96 21.38 -15.73
C LEU A 46 23.39 22.82 -16.09
N SER A 47 22.95 23.34 -17.23
CA SER A 47 23.22 24.72 -17.64
C SER A 47 22.48 25.76 -16.76
N ILE A 48 21.26 25.46 -16.31
CA ILE A 48 20.45 26.40 -15.52
C ILE A 48 20.97 26.50 -14.07
N VAL A 49 21.46 25.39 -13.51
CA VAL A 49 21.97 25.36 -12.13
C VAL A 49 23.32 26.10 -11.97
N SER A 50 24.12 26.19 -13.05
CA SER A 50 25.42 26.87 -12.99
C SER A 50 25.35 28.40 -13.05
N LEU A 51 24.23 28.98 -13.54
CA LEU A 51 24.06 30.44 -13.66
C LEU A 51 23.49 31.11 -12.39
N GLN A 52 23.06 30.34 -11.39
CA GLN A 52 22.51 30.86 -10.13
C GLN A 52 23.53 30.97 -8.99
N ARG A 53 24.81 30.61 -9.23
CA ARG A 53 25.88 30.62 -8.22
C ARG A 53 26.88 31.78 -8.31
N LEU A 54 26.62 32.80 -9.13
CA LEU A 54 27.57 33.90 -9.39
C LEU A 54 27.03 35.30 -9.06
N SER A 55 26.18 35.42 -8.03
CA SER A 55 25.74 36.69 -7.47
C SER A 55 25.65 36.58 -5.95
N LYS A 56 26.81 36.64 -5.28
CA LYS A 56 26.91 36.99 -3.86
C LYS A 56 28.35 37.36 -3.55
N ALA A 57 28.67 38.63 -3.74
CA ALA A 57 29.86 39.26 -3.19
C ALA A 57 29.43 40.58 -2.53
N HIS A 58 29.85 40.72 -1.27
CA HIS A 58 29.99 41.94 -0.47
C HIS A 58 28.80 42.90 -0.39
N ASP A 59 28.16 42.93 0.79
CA ASP A 59 28.20 44.17 1.57
C ASP A 59 28.01 43.91 3.08
N SER A 60 28.92 44.51 3.83
CA SER A 60 29.02 44.50 5.28
C SER A 60 28.27 45.71 5.82
N SER A 61 27.19 45.49 6.55
CA SER A 61 26.62 46.46 7.49
C SER A 61 25.64 45.75 8.43
N TYR A 62 25.91 45.83 9.73
CA TYR A 62 25.10 45.29 10.80
C TYR A 62 23.69 45.91 10.81
N PRO A 63 22.59 45.13 10.88
CA PRO A 63 21.30 45.70 11.18
C PRO A 63 21.00 45.63 12.68
N VAL A 64 20.70 46.82 13.21
CA VAL A 64 20.09 47.08 14.51
C VAL A 64 18.80 46.27 14.68
N SER A 65 18.61 45.76 15.88
CA SER A 65 17.50 44.93 16.35
C SER A 65 16.14 45.64 16.28
N HIS A 66 15.42 45.49 15.15
CA HIS A 66 13.97 45.77 15.04
C HIS A 66 13.22 44.71 14.20
N SER A 67 13.80 43.52 14.03
CA SER A 67 13.32 42.49 13.09
C SER A 67 12.38 41.43 13.66
N SER A 68 12.16 41.38 14.98
CA SER A 68 11.29 40.35 15.58
C SER A 68 9.80 40.66 15.37
N GLU A 69 9.36 41.90 15.62
CA GLU A 69 7.94 42.28 15.50
C GLU A 69 7.45 42.30 14.06
N SER A 70 8.28 42.79 13.13
CA SER A 70 7.95 42.83 11.69
C SER A 70 7.87 41.43 11.07
N SER A 71 8.69 40.49 11.54
CA SER A 71 8.68 39.09 11.11
C SER A 71 7.49 38.30 11.68
N VAL A 72 7.11 38.57 12.93
CA VAL A 72 5.91 37.99 13.57
C VAL A 72 4.65 38.49 12.88
N MET A 73 4.51 39.81 12.69
CA MET A 73 3.37 40.40 11.98
C MET A 73 3.26 39.92 10.53
N ALA A 74 4.39 39.75 9.82
CA ALA A 74 4.37 39.19 8.47
C ALA A 74 3.92 37.72 8.44
N ARG A 75 4.31 36.92 9.43
CA ARG A 75 3.87 35.52 9.55
C ARG A 75 2.39 35.41 9.92
N ASP A 76 1.91 36.27 10.81
CA ASP A 76 0.50 36.29 11.21
C ASP A 76 -0.40 36.76 10.07
N VAL A 77 0.05 37.72 9.27
CA VAL A 77 -0.66 38.16 8.05
C VAL A 77 -0.68 37.04 7.00
N VAL A 78 0.40 36.29 6.84
CA VAL A 78 0.44 35.13 5.93
C VAL A 78 -0.46 33.99 6.42
N LYS A 79 -0.45 33.68 7.73
CA LYS A 79 -1.34 32.68 8.33
C LYS A 79 -2.82 33.11 8.25
N ALA A 80 -3.12 34.40 8.44
CA ALA A 80 -4.47 34.95 8.27
C ALA A 80 -4.91 34.95 6.80
N ALA A 81 -4.00 35.19 5.85
CA ALA A 81 -4.28 35.08 4.43
C ALA A 81 -4.49 33.62 3.99
N GLN A 82 -3.77 32.68 4.58
CA GLN A 82 -3.95 31.23 4.37
C GLN A 82 -5.24 30.71 5.00
N SER A 83 -5.63 31.21 6.19
CA SER A 83 -6.93 30.86 6.77
C SER A 83 -8.09 31.47 5.97
N ALA A 84 -7.91 32.67 5.42
CA ALA A 84 -8.85 33.30 4.49
C ALA A 84 -8.94 32.60 3.13
N SER A 85 -7.91 31.84 2.69
CA SER A 85 -7.96 31.11 1.43
C SER A 85 -8.94 29.93 1.44
N HIS A 86 -9.22 29.38 2.63
CA HIS A 86 -10.23 28.34 2.85
C HIS A 86 -11.65 28.90 3.07
N VAL A 87 -11.80 30.22 3.17
CA VAL A 87 -13.11 30.85 3.34
C VAL A 87 -13.84 30.87 2.01
N MET A 88 -14.82 29.97 1.89
CA MET A 88 -15.71 29.92 0.74
C MET A 88 -16.88 30.89 0.91
N LYS A 89 -17.18 31.65 -0.14
CA LYS A 89 -18.30 32.60 -0.17
C LYS A 89 -19.63 31.87 0.04
N VAL A 90 -20.60 32.49 0.72
CA VAL A 90 -21.98 31.94 0.88
C VAL A 90 -22.59 31.55 -0.47
N SER A 91 -22.20 32.23 -1.55
CA SER A 91 -22.74 31.95 -2.88
C SER A 91 -22.33 30.63 -3.49
N GLN A 92 -21.24 30.04 -3.02
CA GLN A 92 -20.76 28.73 -3.45
C GLN A 92 -21.27 27.62 -2.52
N LYS A 93 -22.01 27.96 -1.45
CA LYS A 93 -22.58 27.02 -0.49
C LYS A 93 -24.03 26.68 -0.88
N TYR A 94 -24.35 25.40 -0.88
CA TYR A 94 -25.68 24.87 -1.24
C TYR A 94 -26.71 25.02 -0.11
N THR A 95 -26.96 26.27 0.30
CA THR A 95 -27.91 26.60 1.38
C THR A 95 -28.84 27.75 1.00
N VAL A 96 -30.03 27.76 1.60
CA VAL A 96 -31.00 28.86 1.45
C VAL A 96 -30.37 30.17 1.95
N ARG A 97 -30.39 31.20 1.09
CA ARG A 97 -29.83 32.53 1.36
C ARG A 97 -30.93 33.57 1.55
N SER A 98 -30.65 34.57 2.37
CA SER A 98 -31.39 35.82 2.37
C SER A 98 -31.29 36.52 1.01
N THR A 99 -32.33 37.27 0.62
CA THR A 99 -32.38 37.99 -0.68
C THR A 99 -32.72 39.46 -0.47
N GLY A 100 -32.28 40.32 -1.40
CA GLY A 100 -32.61 41.74 -1.40
C GLY A 100 -32.03 42.51 -0.20
N VAL A 101 -32.86 43.34 0.45
CA VAL A 101 -32.45 44.18 1.59
C VAL A 101 -32.01 43.34 2.78
N TRP A 102 -32.63 42.18 3.01
CA TRP A 102 -32.29 41.28 4.13
C TRP A 102 -30.88 40.69 4.01
N GLU A 103 -30.37 40.47 2.81
CA GLU A 103 -28.97 40.06 2.61
C GLU A 103 -27.99 41.18 2.95
N ARG A 104 -28.35 42.44 2.69
CA ARG A 104 -27.52 43.59 3.08
C ARG A 104 -27.47 43.72 4.61
N ILE A 105 -28.62 43.61 5.27
CA ILE A 105 -28.69 43.64 6.74
C ILE A 105 -27.90 42.47 7.34
N ARG A 106 -28.06 41.25 6.81
CA ARG A 106 -27.31 40.07 7.26
C ARG A 106 -25.80 40.27 7.15
N ARG A 107 -25.31 40.81 6.03
CA ARG A 107 -23.88 41.10 5.83
C ARG A 107 -23.34 42.16 6.80
N LEU A 108 -24.18 43.11 7.22
CA LEU A 108 -23.80 44.15 8.16
C LEU A 108 -23.81 43.68 9.62
N LEU A 109 -24.73 42.78 9.99
CA LEU A 109 -24.92 42.35 11.39
C LEU A 109 -24.27 40.99 11.72
N ALA A 110 -23.85 40.21 10.74
CA ALA A 110 -23.20 38.92 10.98
C ALA A 110 -21.71 39.08 11.33
N ILE A 111 -21.26 38.35 12.35
CA ILE A 111 -19.84 38.28 12.75
C ILE A 111 -18.98 37.73 11.61
N GLU A 112 -19.49 36.74 10.88
CA GLU A 112 -18.86 36.19 9.68
C GLU A 112 -19.90 36.17 8.55
N PRO A 113 -19.83 37.09 7.56
CA PRO A 113 -20.82 37.17 6.49
C PRO A 113 -20.78 35.94 5.56
N ASP A 114 -19.66 35.24 5.51
CA ASP A 114 -19.46 34.01 4.73
C ASP A 114 -20.10 32.77 5.34
N ARG A 115 -20.64 32.85 6.58
CA ARG A 115 -21.28 31.73 7.28
C ARG A 115 -22.64 31.37 6.68
N SER A 116 -22.87 30.13 6.24
CA SER A 116 -24.19 29.70 5.75
C SER A 116 -25.23 29.54 6.87
N SER A 117 -26.52 29.57 6.51
CA SER A 117 -27.66 29.27 7.41
C SER A 117 -27.80 27.79 7.75
N GLY A 118 -27.17 26.91 6.97
CA GLY A 118 -27.22 25.45 7.15
C GLY A 118 -28.52 24.79 6.69
N ILE A 119 -29.45 25.55 6.09
CA ILE A 119 -30.71 25.03 5.54
C ILE A 119 -30.45 24.60 4.07
N PRO A 120 -30.57 23.31 3.71
CA PRO A 120 -30.37 22.85 2.34
C PRO A 120 -31.38 23.48 1.36
N LEU A 121 -30.98 23.63 0.10
CA LEU A 121 -31.89 24.09 -0.95
C LEU A 121 -32.86 22.98 -1.36
N ASN A 122 -34.15 23.14 -1.04
CA ASN A 122 -35.18 22.14 -1.34
C ASN A 122 -35.25 21.74 -2.82
N SER A 123 -34.93 22.65 -3.75
CA SER A 123 -34.99 22.39 -5.19
C SER A 123 -33.89 21.47 -5.72
N GLN A 124 -32.78 21.31 -4.98
CA GLN A 124 -31.61 20.53 -5.41
C GLN A 124 -31.30 19.39 -4.46
N PHE A 125 -31.55 19.59 -3.16
CA PHE A 125 -31.26 18.59 -2.15
C PHE A 125 -32.30 17.46 -2.24
N ARG A 126 -31.84 16.27 -2.66
CA ARG A 126 -32.66 15.04 -2.73
C ARG A 126 -33.86 15.17 -3.69
N LEU A 127 -33.68 15.93 -4.77
CA LEU A 127 -34.60 15.98 -5.90
C LEU A 127 -33.84 15.61 -7.19
N PRO A 128 -34.25 14.55 -7.91
CA PRO A 128 -35.40 13.67 -7.64
C PRO A 128 -35.23 12.85 -6.34
N SER A 129 -36.35 12.37 -5.79
CA SER A 129 -36.28 11.46 -4.64
C SER A 129 -35.54 10.18 -5.05
N PRO A 130 -34.83 9.50 -4.13
CA PRO A 130 -34.06 8.31 -4.49
C PRO A 130 -34.89 7.21 -5.19
N GLY A 131 -36.18 7.08 -4.86
CA GLY A 131 -37.10 6.12 -5.49
C GLY A 131 -37.77 6.60 -6.77
N SER A 132 -37.54 7.84 -7.19
CA SER A 132 -38.05 8.39 -8.45
C SER A 132 -37.09 8.17 -9.63
N LEU A 133 -35.93 7.55 -9.38
CA LEU A 133 -35.00 7.17 -10.44
C LEU A 133 -35.58 5.99 -11.24
N PRO A 134 -35.38 5.93 -12.57
CA PRO A 134 -35.82 4.79 -13.35
C PRO A 134 -35.20 3.48 -12.81
N PRO A 135 -35.99 2.42 -12.58
CA PRO A 135 -35.51 1.19 -11.94
C PRO A 135 -34.43 0.46 -12.76
N LEU A 136 -34.38 0.69 -14.07
CA LEU A 136 -33.40 0.11 -15.00
C LEU A 136 -32.23 1.05 -15.31
N ALA A 137 -32.12 2.18 -14.60
CA ALA A 137 -31.01 3.12 -14.82
C ALA A 137 -29.68 2.63 -14.20
N TYR A 138 -29.74 1.67 -13.28
CA TYR A 138 -28.57 1.15 -12.59
C TYR A 138 -28.23 -0.24 -13.12
N GLU A 139 -26.96 -0.40 -13.48
CA GLU A 139 -26.36 -1.67 -13.87
C GLU A 139 -25.21 -1.94 -12.91
N ASP A 140 -25.11 -3.19 -12.43
CA ASP A 140 -24.05 -3.56 -11.50
C ASP A 140 -22.69 -3.46 -12.17
N PRO A 141 -21.75 -2.64 -11.65
CA PRO A 141 -20.45 -2.49 -12.25
C PRO A 141 -19.65 -3.77 -12.05
N VAL A 142 -19.23 -4.37 -13.17
CA VAL A 142 -18.31 -5.51 -13.19
C VAL A 142 -16.93 -5.04 -13.63
N THR A 143 -15.88 -5.58 -13.00
CA THR A 143 -14.49 -5.26 -13.35
C THR A 143 -13.94 -6.32 -14.28
N THR A 144 -13.23 -5.92 -15.34
CA THR A 144 -12.41 -6.84 -16.14
C THR A 144 -11.05 -7.01 -15.45
N PRO A 145 -10.59 -8.26 -15.19
CA PRO A 145 -11.01 -9.53 -15.81
C PRO A 145 -12.08 -10.34 -15.07
N ALA A 146 -12.57 -9.91 -13.91
CA ALA A 146 -13.50 -10.69 -13.09
C ALA A 146 -14.89 -10.94 -13.72
N GLY A 147 -15.37 -10.01 -14.54
CA GLY A 147 -16.64 -10.10 -15.26
C GLY A 147 -16.56 -10.82 -16.63
N ASP A 148 -15.40 -11.32 -17.04
CA ASP A 148 -15.27 -12.01 -18.33
C ASP A 148 -16.01 -13.35 -18.31
N ILE A 149 -16.73 -13.63 -19.39
CA ILE A 149 -17.54 -14.84 -19.61
C ILE A 149 -16.66 -15.96 -20.16
N ALA A 150 -15.63 -15.62 -20.94
CA ALA A 150 -14.63 -16.55 -21.45
C ALA A 150 -13.39 -16.57 -20.55
N ASP A 151 -12.63 -17.68 -20.56
CA ASP A 151 -11.30 -17.80 -19.95
C ASP A 151 -11.14 -17.39 -18.47
N ASN A 152 -12.24 -17.29 -17.74
CA ASN A 152 -12.27 -16.88 -16.34
C ASN A 152 -12.72 -18.05 -15.45
N PRO A 153 -11.94 -19.13 -15.26
CA PRO A 153 -12.33 -20.22 -14.38
C PRO A 153 -12.18 -19.84 -12.90
N TYR A 154 -13.13 -20.27 -12.05
CA TYR A 154 -13.19 -19.88 -10.63
C TYR A 154 -11.91 -20.24 -9.85
N TRP A 155 -11.27 -21.38 -10.12
CA TRP A 155 -10.09 -21.82 -9.38
C TRP A 155 -8.87 -20.89 -9.52
N LYS A 156 -8.76 -20.11 -10.61
CA LYS A 156 -7.68 -19.11 -10.79
C LYS A 156 -7.90 -17.85 -9.95
N ARG A 157 -9.16 -17.52 -9.65
CA ARG A 157 -9.58 -16.35 -8.86
C ARG A 157 -9.93 -16.71 -7.42
N ASP A 158 -9.83 -17.99 -7.04
CA ASP A 158 -10.14 -18.46 -5.70
C ASP A 158 -9.00 -18.12 -4.72
N MET A 159 -9.00 -16.86 -4.26
CA MET A 159 -8.07 -16.38 -3.23
C MET A 159 -8.38 -16.97 -1.84
N ARG A 160 -9.61 -17.43 -1.61
CA ARG A 160 -10.02 -18.01 -0.33
C ARG A 160 -9.33 -19.34 -0.05
N ARG A 161 -9.09 -20.15 -1.08
CA ARG A 161 -8.35 -21.42 -0.95
C ARG A 161 -6.85 -21.26 -1.12
N SER A 162 -6.42 -20.18 -1.78
CA SER A 162 -5.01 -19.83 -1.99
C SER A 162 -4.44 -18.98 -0.84
N TYR A 163 -4.83 -19.28 0.40
CA TYR A 163 -4.33 -18.56 1.57
C TYR A 163 -2.91 -19.01 1.92
N PRO A 164 -2.03 -18.11 2.40
CA PRO A 164 -0.70 -18.49 2.87
C PRO A 164 -0.82 -19.42 4.08
N LYS A 165 -0.14 -20.57 4.02
CA LYS A 165 -0.10 -21.52 5.13
C LYS A 165 0.74 -20.94 6.28
N LEU A 166 0.27 -21.15 7.50
CA LEU A 166 1.02 -20.77 8.69
C LEU A 166 2.27 -21.65 8.82
N SER A 167 3.43 -21.03 8.95
CA SER A 167 4.71 -21.70 9.16
C SER A 167 5.09 -21.61 10.64
N THR A 168 5.08 -22.73 11.35
CA THR A 168 5.63 -22.84 12.70
C THR A 168 7.05 -23.38 12.63
N VAL A 169 7.99 -22.75 13.31
CA VAL A 169 9.38 -23.23 13.42
C VAL A 169 9.63 -23.61 14.87
N SER A 170 9.92 -24.89 15.13
CA SER A 170 10.32 -25.36 16.45
C SER A 170 11.83 -25.16 16.67
N GLN A 171 12.28 -25.31 17.91
CA GLN A 171 13.69 -25.22 18.23
C GLN A 171 14.54 -26.26 17.48
N ALA A 172 14.02 -27.48 17.32
CA ALA A 172 14.66 -28.54 16.56
C ALA A 172 14.76 -28.21 15.06
N ASP A 173 13.73 -27.57 14.51
CA ASP A 173 13.75 -27.13 13.10
C ASP A 173 14.76 -26.00 12.87
N ALA A 174 14.94 -25.11 13.85
CA ALA A 174 15.98 -24.08 13.78
C ALA A 174 17.39 -24.69 13.86
N VAL A 175 17.61 -25.69 14.74
CA VAL A 175 18.87 -26.44 14.81
C VAL A 175 19.17 -27.12 13.49
N SER A 176 18.18 -27.80 12.90
CA SER A 176 18.37 -28.49 11.62
C SER A 176 18.74 -27.51 10.50
N LEU A 177 18.03 -26.38 10.37
CA LEU A 177 18.36 -25.34 9.40
C LEU A 177 19.77 -24.76 9.58
N LEU A 178 20.24 -24.64 10.82
CA LEU A 178 21.59 -24.14 11.11
C LEU A 178 22.68 -25.18 10.83
N THR A 179 22.42 -26.47 11.05
CA THR A 179 23.38 -27.56 10.84
C THR A 179 23.48 -27.96 9.37
N VAL A 180 22.35 -28.24 8.72
CA VAL A 180 22.30 -28.75 7.34
C VAL A 180 22.13 -27.65 6.28
N GLY A 181 21.63 -26.47 6.67
CA GLY A 181 21.32 -25.39 5.74
C GLY A 181 19.86 -25.41 5.27
N SER A 182 19.58 -24.64 4.22
CA SER A 182 18.24 -24.47 3.65
C SER A 182 18.20 -24.92 2.19
N GLN A 183 17.01 -25.07 1.61
CA GLN A 183 16.89 -25.37 0.17
C GLN A 183 17.57 -24.31 -0.70
N ALA A 184 17.58 -23.04 -0.28
CA ALA A 184 18.20 -21.94 -1.04
C ALA A 184 19.72 -21.89 -0.87
N ALA A 185 20.25 -22.40 0.25
CA ALA A 185 21.67 -22.44 0.56
C ALA A 185 21.97 -23.71 1.38
N PRO A 186 22.10 -24.87 0.69
CA PRO A 186 22.47 -26.12 1.35
C PRO A 186 23.94 -26.07 1.78
N LYS A 187 24.26 -26.64 2.95
CA LYS A 187 25.65 -26.85 3.35
C LYS A 187 26.12 -28.17 2.76
N ASP A 188 26.59 -28.12 1.51
CA ASP A 188 27.00 -29.30 0.73
C ASP A 188 28.14 -30.11 1.40
N GLU A 189 28.91 -29.48 2.30
CA GLU A 189 29.94 -30.15 3.10
C GLU A 189 29.37 -31.08 4.18
N VAL A 190 28.13 -30.83 4.63
CA VAL A 190 27.51 -31.51 5.76
C VAL A 190 26.35 -32.40 5.29
N LEU A 191 25.55 -31.94 4.33
CA LEU A 191 24.42 -32.70 3.79
C LEU A 191 24.88 -33.84 2.89
N GLN A 192 24.70 -35.07 3.36
CA GLN A 192 24.91 -36.24 2.51
C GLN A 192 23.74 -36.42 1.53
N ILE A 193 24.02 -36.92 0.32
CA ILE A 193 23.01 -37.14 -0.73
C ILE A 193 22.39 -38.53 -0.57
N GLY A 194 21.07 -38.64 -0.76
CA GLY A 194 20.34 -39.91 -0.75
C GLY A 194 19.90 -40.37 0.64
N GLU A 195 19.85 -41.69 0.88
CA GLU A 195 19.34 -42.25 2.14
C GLU A 195 20.15 -41.81 3.38
N ALA A 196 21.44 -41.54 3.20
CA ALA A 196 22.30 -41.09 4.28
C ALA A 196 21.94 -39.67 4.75
N GLY A 197 21.56 -38.78 3.83
CA GLY A 197 21.02 -37.46 4.15
C GLY A 197 19.67 -37.52 4.86
N ALA A 198 18.78 -38.45 4.44
CA ALA A 198 17.50 -38.65 5.11
C ALA A 198 17.68 -39.09 6.58
N LYS A 199 18.63 -39.99 6.85
CA LYS A 199 18.97 -40.42 8.22
C LYS A 199 19.58 -39.29 9.03
N GLN A 200 20.47 -38.52 8.43
CA GLN A 200 21.09 -37.36 9.07
C GLN A 200 20.07 -36.28 9.46
N LEU A 201 19.06 -36.02 8.63
CA LEU A 201 18.00 -35.06 8.97
C LEU A 201 17.19 -35.50 10.20
N VAL A 202 16.91 -36.80 10.33
CA VAL A 202 16.21 -37.36 11.49
C VAL A 202 17.08 -37.28 12.75
N GLU A 203 18.36 -37.60 12.64
CA GLU A 203 19.32 -37.52 13.76
C GLU A 203 19.47 -36.09 14.27
N VAL A 204 19.63 -35.12 13.37
CA VAL A 204 19.75 -33.69 13.73
C VAL A 204 18.45 -33.18 14.35
N GLN A 205 17.29 -33.66 13.87
CA GLN A 205 16.01 -33.30 14.48
C GLN A 205 15.86 -33.86 15.89
N GLN A 206 16.27 -35.10 16.13
CA GLN A 206 16.27 -35.70 17.47
C GLN A 206 17.25 -34.99 18.42
N GLU A 207 18.47 -34.73 17.98
CA GLU A 207 19.45 -33.96 18.75
C GLU A 207 18.93 -32.56 19.09
N GLY A 208 18.26 -31.90 18.14
CA GLY A 208 17.65 -30.60 18.35
C GLY A 208 16.48 -30.59 19.35
N GLN A 209 15.74 -31.71 19.46
CA GLN A 209 14.69 -31.87 20.48
C GLN A 209 15.25 -32.12 21.88
N GLU A 210 16.34 -32.88 21.99
CA GLU A 210 16.93 -33.26 23.27
C GLU A 210 17.84 -32.19 23.87
N ARG A 211 18.70 -31.57 23.03
CA ARG A 211 19.75 -30.64 23.49
C ARG A 211 19.43 -29.17 23.22
N GLY A 212 18.50 -28.91 22.30
CA GLY A 212 18.10 -27.55 21.92
C GLY A 212 19.22 -26.74 21.24
N LEU A 213 18.96 -25.43 21.07
CA LEU A 213 19.87 -24.50 20.38
C LEU A 213 21.15 -24.19 21.18
N ALA A 214 21.12 -24.30 22.50
CA ALA A 214 22.26 -23.94 23.35
C ALA A 214 23.48 -24.81 23.04
N ALA A 215 23.30 -26.13 22.97
CA ALA A 215 24.37 -27.07 22.65
C ALA A 215 24.94 -26.85 21.25
N LEU A 216 24.11 -26.43 20.29
CA LEU A 216 24.57 -26.12 18.93
C LEU A 216 25.50 -24.90 18.93
N PHE A 217 25.15 -23.84 19.68
CA PHE A 217 25.98 -22.63 19.74
C PHE A 217 27.28 -22.83 20.52
N GLU A 218 27.30 -23.73 21.50
CA GLU A 218 28.54 -24.14 22.18
C GLU A 218 29.50 -24.88 21.23
N LYS A 219 28.95 -25.76 20.39
CA LYS A 219 29.71 -26.56 19.42
C LYS A 219 30.17 -25.75 18.22
N ASP A 220 29.29 -24.93 17.64
CA ASP A 220 29.51 -24.20 16.40
C ASP A 220 29.25 -22.70 16.58
N GLN A 221 30.23 -21.99 17.18
CA GLN A 221 30.15 -20.53 17.35
C GLN A 221 30.06 -19.76 16.02
N LYS A 222 30.50 -20.35 14.91
CA LYS A 222 30.42 -19.76 13.57
C LYS A 222 28.99 -19.76 13.00
N SER A 223 28.10 -20.59 13.51
CA SER A 223 26.69 -20.66 13.06
C SER A 223 25.93 -19.35 13.29
N ILE A 224 26.37 -18.55 14.29
CA ILE A 224 25.80 -17.24 14.64
C ILE A 224 25.97 -16.23 13.49
N GLN A 225 27.01 -16.37 12.66
CA GLN A 225 27.25 -15.44 11.53
C GLN A 225 26.14 -15.52 10.46
N GLY A 226 25.46 -16.66 10.33
CA GLY A 226 24.33 -16.82 9.41
C GLY A 226 22.99 -16.28 9.97
N VAL A 227 22.93 -15.97 11.26
CA VAL A 227 21.72 -15.45 11.94
C VAL A 227 21.71 -13.93 11.98
N LEU A 228 22.89 -13.32 12.09
CA LEU A 228 23.07 -11.88 12.11
C LEU A 228 23.06 -11.29 10.68
N GLY A 229 22.84 -9.98 10.57
CA GLY A 229 23.03 -9.30 9.29
C GLY A 229 24.49 -9.35 8.84
N ALA A 230 24.75 -9.07 7.56
CA ALA A 230 26.12 -9.08 7.00
C ALA A 230 27.13 -8.21 7.77
N ASN A 231 26.65 -7.20 8.50
CA ASN A 231 27.46 -6.30 9.32
C ASN A 231 27.65 -6.79 10.78
N GLY A 232 27.22 -8.02 11.11
CA GLY A 232 27.24 -8.57 12.46
C GLY A 232 26.22 -7.95 13.43
N LEU A 233 25.34 -7.08 12.92
CA LEU A 233 24.28 -6.45 13.71
C LEU A 233 23.01 -7.34 13.69
N PRO A 234 22.19 -7.33 14.75
CA PRO A 234 20.90 -8.01 14.74
C PRO A 234 19.98 -7.41 13.66
N PRO A 235 19.09 -8.21 13.05
CA PRO A 235 18.13 -7.71 12.08
C PRO A 235 17.19 -6.69 12.74
N THR A 236 16.93 -5.59 12.04
CA THR A 236 15.92 -4.61 12.47
C THR A 236 14.51 -5.16 12.21
N PRO A 237 13.49 -4.72 12.96
CA PRO A 237 12.12 -5.16 12.73
C PRO A 237 11.70 -4.88 11.29
N ALA A 238 11.16 -5.90 10.63
CA ALA A 238 10.75 -5.81 9.23
C ALA A 238 9.58 -4.82 9.08
N ASN A 239 9.65 -3.99 8.04
CA ASN A 239 8.56 -3.09 7.67
C ASN A 239 7.85 -3.66 6.43
N ILE A 240 6.54 -3.90 6.54
CA ILE A 240 5.72 -4.47 5.46
C ILE A 240 5.44 -3.44 4.34
N ASN A 241 5.68 -2.15 4.60
CA ASN A 241 5.51 -1.12 3.58
C ASN A 241 6.56 -1.31 2.46
N THR A 242 6.05 -1.73 1.30
CA THR A 242 6.81 -1.96 0.06
C THR A 242 7.30 -0.66 -0.60
N VAL A 243 6.85 0.48 -0.09
CA VAL A 243 7.30 1.80 -0.53
C VAL A 243 8.77 1.98 -0.14
N SER A 244 9.60 2.40 -1.11
CA SER A 244 11.03 2.65 -0.92
C SER A 244 11.24 3.65 0.22
N GLN A 245 12.34 3.52 0.96
CA GLN A 245 12.64 4.41 2.11
C GLN A 245 12.51 5.89 1.77
N ALA A 246 12.89 6.29 0.56
CA ALA A 246 12.79 7.67 0.08
C ALA A 246 11.35 8.14 -0.21
N ALA A 247 10.43 7.22 -0.48
CA ALA A 247 9.02 7.51 -0.78
C ALA A 247 8.09 7.19 0.40
N ARG A 248 8.62 6.67 1.52
CA ARG A 248 7.83 6.46 2.73
C ARG A 248 7.38 7.82 3.24
N SER A 249 6.08 7.96 3.48
CA SER A 249 5.51 9.12 4.16
C SER A 249 6.09 9.19 5.57
N LYS A 250 7.15 9.98 5.73
CA LYS A 250 7.62 10.40 7.04
C LYS A 250 6.53 11.28 7.63
N TYR A 251 6.25 11.13 8.92
CA TYR A 251 5.40 12.08 9.61
C TYR A 251 6.01 13.47 9.47
N GLU A 252 5.28 14.34 8.79
CA GLU A 252 5.60 15.74 8.58
C GLU A 252 4.47 16.55 9.19
N ILE A 253 4.83 17.54 10.01
CA ILE A 253 3.86 18.48 10.54
C ILE A 253 3.67 19.53 9.46
N ASP A 254 2.54 19.47 8.78
CA ASP A 254 2.17 20.48 7.82
C ASP A 254 1.83 21.80 8.54
N SER A 255 2.27 22.90 7.96
CA SER A 255 1.97 24.25 8.40
C SER A 255 0.55 24.72 8.05
N GLU A 256 -0.12 24.06 7.10
CA GLU A 256 -1.45 24.44 6.62
C GLU A 256 -2.58 23.94 7.54
N HIS A 257 -2.32 22.86 8.29
CA HIS A 257 -3.32 22.17 9.09
C HIS A 257 -2.95 22.26 10.57
N GLY A 258 -3.44 23.30 11.25
CA GLY A 258 -3.20 23.48 12.68
C GLY A 258 -3.88 24.69 13.27
N TYR A 259 -3.79 24.80 14.59
CA TYR A 259 -4.10 26.04 15.29
C TYR A 259 -2.98 27.06 15.05
N PRO A 260 -3.28 28.37 15.07
CA PRO A 260 -2.21 29.36 15.12
C PRO A 260 -1.34 29.12 16.35
N GLU A 261 -0.05 29.40 16.22
CA GLU A 261 0.86 29.44 17.36
C GLU A 261 0.42 30.63 18.25
N VAL A 262 0.16 30.37 19.53
CA VAL A 262 -0.28 31.38 20.52
C VAL A 262 0.89 32.20 21.00
#